data_AF-A0A9R0ZYN3-F1
#
_entry.id   AF-A0A9R0ZYN3-F1
#
_cell.length_a   1.000
_cell.length_b   1.000
_cell.length_c   1.000
_cell.angle_alpha   90.00
_cell.angle_beta   90.00
_cell.angle_gamma   90.00
#
_symmetry.space_group_name_H-M   'P 1'
#
loop_
_entity.id
_entity.type
_entity.pdbx_description
1 polymer ?
#
loop_
_entity_poly.entity_id
_entity_poly.type
_entity_poly.pdbx_seq_one_letter_code
_entity_poly.pdbx_strand_id
1 'polypeptide(L)'
;MKQVCGSSKLELAQYREVAAFAQFGSDLDAATQALLNRGARLTEVPKQPQYEPLPIEKQIVVIYAAVNGFCDRMPLDRISQCEKAILSTINPELQKSFLEKGG
;
A
#
# COMPACT_ATOMS: atom_id res chain seq x y z
N MET A 1 -1.24 -13.78 0.00
CA MET A 1 -2.08 -12.75 0.68
C MET A 1 -1.81 -12.62 2.18
N LYS A 2 -2.03 -13.67 3.02
CA LYS A 2 -1.90 -13.59 4.49
C LYS A 2 -0.58 -12.96 4.99
N GLN A 3 0.56 -13.37 4.43
CA GLN A 3 1.87 -12.86 4.84
C GLN A 3 2.05 -11.35 4.59
N VAL A 4 1.44 -10.83 3.53
CA VAL A 4 1.62 -9.45 3.08
C VAL A 4 0.66 -8.49 3.79
N CYS A 5 -0.55 -8.99 4.10
CA CYS A 5 -1.57 -8.20 4.78
C CYS A 5 -1.39 -8.14 6.32
N GLY A 6 -0.61 -9.05 6.91
CA GLY A 6 -0.44 -9.13 8.36
C GLY A 6 0.17 -7.87 8.98
N SER A 7 1.28 -7.39 8.41
CA SER A 7 1.94 -6.14 8.83
C SER A 7 1.12 -4.90 8.50
N SER A 8 0.53 -4.85 7.30
CA SER A 8 -0.31 -3.72 6.86
C SER A 8 -1.49 -3.45 7.79
N LYS A 9 -2.12 -4.52 8.33
CA LYS A 9 -3.28 -4.39 9.21
C LYS A 9 -2.94 -3.69 10.53
N LEU A 10 -1.76 -3.97 11.10
CA LEU A 10 -1.29 -3.33 12.32
C LEU A 10 -0.96 -1.86 12.08
N GLU A 11 -0.21 -1.57 11.00
CA GLU A 11 0.16 -0.19 10.63
C GLU A 11 -1.08 0.67 10.33
N LEU A 12 -2.09 0.11 9.65
CA LEU A 12 -3.35 0.81 9.40
C LEU A 12 -4.18 1.05 10.67
N ALA A 13 -4.10 0.16 11.67
CA ALA A 13 -4.76 0.38 12.95
C ALA A 13 -4.11 1.55 13.70
N GLN A 14 -2.78 1.57 13.80
CA GLN A 14 -2.02 2.67 14.39
C GLN A 14 -2.26 4.00 13.67
N TYR A 15 -2.27 3.98 12.33
CA TYR A 15 -2.60 5.14 11.51
C TYR A 15 -3.96 5.73 11.87
N ARG A 16 -5.00 4.91 12.02
CA ARG A 16 -6.36 5.39 12.33
C ARG A 16 -6.45 6.05 13.70
N GLU A 17 -5.79 5.48 14.70
CA GLU A 17 -5.73 6.07 16.04
C GLU A 17 -5.04 7.44 15.98
N VAL A 18 -3.87 7.50 15.36
CA VAL A 18 -3.07 8.72 15.29
C VAL A 18 -3.71 9.79 14.39
N ALA A 19 -4.36 9.40 13.29
CA ALA A 19 -5.06 10.33 12.40
C ALA A 19 -6.22 11.04 13.09
N ALA A 20 -6.91 10.37 14.03
CA ALA A 20 -7.96 11.00 14.83
C ALA A 20 -7.39 12.08 15.77
N PHE A 21 -6.23 11.84 16.39
CA PHE A 21 -5.58 12.82 17.26
C PHE A 21 -4.92 13.97 16.47
N ALA A 22 -4.37 13.68 15.29
CA ALA A 22 -3.76 14.65 14.41
C ALA A 22 -4.74 15.70 13.86
N GLN A 23 -6.05 15.44 13.88
CA GLN A 23 -7.07 16.43 13.52
C GLN A 23 -7.16 17.60 14.52
N PHE A 24 -6.66 17.43 15.75
CA PHE A 24 -6.81 18.40 16.83
C PHE A 24 -5.50 19.00 17.35
N GLY A 25 -4.34 18.45 16.98
CA GLY A 25 -3.02 18.91 17.44
C GLY A 25 -2.24 19.66 16.36
N SER A 26 -1.60 20.78 16.72
CA SER A 26 -0.84 21.63 15.77
C SER A 26 0.62 21.22 15.59
N ASP A 27 1.18 20.41 16.48
CA ASP A 27 2.58 19.97 16.42
C ASP A 27 2.68 18.45 16.50
N LEU A 28 3.00 17.83 15.37
CA LEU A 28 3.26 16.40 15.26
C LEU A 28 4.76 16.20 15.12
N ASP A 29 5.34 15.34 15.94
CA ASP A 29 6.74 14.96 15.81
C ASP A 29 7.00 14.21 14.48
N ALA A 30 8.26 14.14 14.07
CA ALA A 30 8.64 13.55 12.78
C ALA A 30 8.19 12.09 12.64
N ALA A 31 8.18 11.33 13.73
CA ALA A 31 7.71 9.94 13.75
C ALA A 31 6.21 9.85 13.45
N THR A 32 5.40 10.71 14.08
CA THR A 32 3.95 10.77 13.85
C THR A 32 3.63 11.20 12.42
N GLN A 33 4.34 12.20 11.88
CA GLN A 33 4.17 12.62 10.49
C GLN A 33 4.51 11.49 9.51
N ALA A 34 5.58 10.74 9.75
CA ALA A 34 5.95 9.59 8.91
C ALA A 34 4.87 8.50 8.93
N LEU A 35 4.33 8.19 10.12
CA LEU A 35 3.25 7.22 10.29
C LEU A 35 1.97 7.67 9.54
N LEU A 36 1.58 8.93 9.67
CA LEU A 36 0.42 9.49 8.96
C LEU A 36 0.58 9.46 7.45
N ASN A 37 1.76 9.87 6.96
CA ASN A 37 2.06 9.86 5.53
C ASN A 37 2.01 8.43 4.97
N ARG A 38 2.60 7.46 5.66
CA ARG A 38 2.59 6.07 5.21
C ARG A 38 1.20 5.45 5.29
N GLY A 39 0.47 5.70 6.37
CA GLY A 39 -0.90 5.22 6.54
C GLY A 39 -1.86 5.77 5.50
N ALA A 40 -1.73 7.05 5.13
CA ALA A 40 -2.48 7.64 4.03
C ALA A 40 -2.18 6.98 2.67
N ARG A 41 -0.95 6.56 2.41
CA ARG A 41 -0.62 5.82 1.18
C ARG A 41 -1.21 4.41 1.20
N LEU A 42 -1.11 3.72 2.33
CA LEU A 42 -1.66 2.38 2.51
C LEU A 42 -3.19 2.34 2.39
N THR A 43 -3.90 3.45 2.63
CA THR A 43 -5.34 3.56 2.39
C THR A 43 -5.71 3.90 0.95
N GLU A 44 -4.84 4.58 0.20
CA GLU A 44 -5.05 4.87 -1.23
C GLU A 44 -4.75 3.66 -2.12
N VAL A 45 -3.70 2.89 -1.83
CA VAL A 45 -3.24 1.76 -2.65
C VAL A 45 -4.34 0.72 -3.00
N PRO A 46 -5.24 0.30 -2.08
CA PRO A 46 -6.25 -0.70 -2.43
C PRO A 46 -7.44 -0.12 -3.22
N LYS A 47 -7.49 1.19 -3.51
CA LYS A 47 -8.58 1.78 -4.29
C LYS A 47 -8.45 1.39 -5.75
N GLN A 48 -9.52 0.81 -6.29
CA GLN A 48 -9.58 0.38 -7.68
C GLN A 48 -10.67 1.14 -8.44
N PRO A 49 -10.45 1.45 -9.73
CA PRO A 49 -11.51 1.96 -10.58
C PRO A 49 -12.64 0.94 -10.72
N GLN A 50 -13.86 1.45 -10.90
CA GLN A 50 -15.03 0.61 -11.06
C GLN A 50 -14.89 -0.24 -12.34
N TYR A 51 -15.28 -1.51 -12.28
CA TYR A 51 -15.24 -2.48 -13.39
C TYR A 51 -13.83 -2.90 -13.86
N GLU A 52 -12.77 -2.54 -13.14
CA GLU A 52 -11.40 -2.95 -13.44
C GLU A 52 -10.78 -3.71 -12.26
N PRO A 53 -11.26 -4.92 -11.93
CA PRO A 53 -10.71 -5.70 -10.83
C PRO A 53 -9.29 -6.19 -11.17
N LEU A 54 -8.38 -6.05 -10.21
CA LEU A 54 -7.02 -6.58 -10.34
C LEU A 54 -6.95 -8.06 -9.98
N PRO A 55 -6.23 -8.90 -10.75
CA PRO A 55 -5.90 -10.26 -10.37
C PRO A 55 -5.15 -10.35 -9.02
N ILE A 56 -5.33 -11.45 -8.29
CA ILE A 56 -4.80 -11.60 -6.92
C ILE A 56 -3.28 -11.49 -6.85
N GLU A 57 -2.57 -12.01 -7.83
CA GLU A 57 -1.12 -11.95 -7.95
C GLU A 57 -0.63 -10.50 -8.11
N LYS A 58 -1.35 -9.68 -8.88
CA LYS A 58 -1.06 -8.26 -9.04
C LYS A 58 -1.34 -7.49 -7.75
N GLN A 59 -2.48 -7.78 -7.10
CA GLN A 59 -2.81 -7.20 -5.80
C GLN A 59 -1.73 -7.50 -4.75
N ILE A 60 -1.23 -8.74 -4.70
CA ILE A 60 -0.17 -9.15 -3.77
C ILE A 60 1.09 -8.30 -3.96
N VAL A 61 1.53 -8.09 -5.21
CA VAL A 61 2.76 -7.33 -5.47
C VAL A 61 2.57 -5.85 -5.14
N VAL A 62 1.43 -5.27 -5.50
CA VAL A 62 1.12 -3.86 -5.22
C VAL A 62 1.06 -3.60 -3.72
N ILE A 63 0.37 -4.46 -2.96
CA ILE A 63 0.31 -4.36 -1.50
C ILE A 63 1.69 -4.57 -0.89
N TYR A 64 2.46 -5.54 -1.38
CA TYR A 64 3.84 -5.75 -0.91
C TYR A 64 4.71 -4.51 -1.12
N ALA A 65 4.64 -3.89 -2.30
CA ALA A 65 5.40 -2.69 -2.61
C ALA A 65 5.01 -1.52 -1.68
N ALA A 66 3.72 -1.33 -1.45
CA ALA A 66 3.23 -0.29 -0.55
C ALA A 66 3.68 -0.51 0.91
N VAL A 67 3.57 -1.75 1.40
CA VAL A 67 3.98 -2.11 2.77
C VAL A 67 5.48 -1.95 2.97
N ASN A 68 6.31 -2.24 1.96
CA ASN A 68 7.77 -2.10 2.08
C ASN A 68 8.28 -0.68 1.75
N GLY A 69 7.39 0.31 1.62
CA GLY A 69 7.78 1.71 1.46
C GLY A 69 8.23 2.10 0.04
N PHE A 70 8.02 1.24 -0.96
CA PHE A 70 8.32 1.59 -2.36
C PHE A 70 7.44 2.74 -2.88
N CYS A 71 6.28 2.96 -2.25
CA CYS A 71 5.38 4.07 -2.55
C CYS A 71 5.66 5.34 -1.71
N ASP A 72 6.57 5.32 -0.73
CA ASP A 72 6.69 6.41 0.27
C ASP A 72 7.20 7.73 -0.31
N ARG A 73 7.93 7.67 -1.43
CA ARG A 73 8.42 8.87 -2.14
C ARG A 73 7.38 9.49 -3.05
N MET A 74 6.25 8.81 -3.27
CA MET A 74 5.21 9.29 -4.16
C MET A 74 4.21 10.19 -3.42
N PRO A 75 3.81 11.31 -4.04
CA PRO A 75 2.64 12.08 -3.64
C PRO A 75 1.38 11.20 -3.62
N LEU A 76 0.45 11.49 -2.70
CA LEU A 76 -0.79 10.69 -2.53
C LEU A 76 -1.65 10.65 -3.80
N ASP A 77 -1.74 11.77 -4.52
CA ASP A 77 -2.45 11.92 -5.80
C ASP A 77 -1.85 11.09 -6.94
N ARG A 78 -0.61 10.58 -6.77
CA ARG A 78 0.12 9.79 -7.77
C ARG A 78 0.32 8.32 -7.36
N ILE A 79 -0.35 7.85 -6.32
CA ILE A 79 -0.31 6.43 -5.89
C ILE A 79 -0.72 5.49 -7.04
N SER A 80 -1.75 5.86 -7.80
CA SER A 80 -2.22 5.08 -8.96
C SER A 80 -1.17 4.96 -10.08
N GLN A 81 -0.30 5.96 -10.23
CA GLN A 81 0.82 5.91 -11.17
C GLN A 81 1.92 4.97 -10.67
N CYS A 82 2.17 4.98 -9.35
CA CYS A 82 3.12 4.07 -8.72
C CYS A 82 2.69 2.62 -8.91
N GLU A 83 1.41 2.32 -8.71
CA GLU A 83 0.83 1.01 -8.96
C GLU A 83 1.06 0.56 -10.41
N LYS A 84 0.73 1.40 -11.39
CA LYS A 84 0.95 1.09 -12.81
C LYS A 84 2.44 0.85 -13.11
N ALA A 85 3.32 1.66 -12.54
CA ALA A 85 4.76 1.52 -12.71
C ALA A 85 5.27 0.20 -12.13
N ILE A 86 4.84 -0.17 -10.92
CA ILE A 86 5.14 -1.45 -10.29
C ILE A 86 4.67 -2.59 -11.20
N LEU A 87 3.40 -2.56 -11.62
CA LEU A 87 2.85 -3.62 -12.47
C LEU A 87 3.55 -3.76 -13.82
N SER A 88 4.07 -2.66 -14.38
CA SER A 88 4.82 -2.67 -15.65
C SER A 88 6.26 -3.19 -15.52
N THR A 89 6.85 -3.12 -14.33
CA THR A 89 8.26 -3.50 -14.08
C THR A 89 8.40 -4.93 -13.54
N ILE A 90 7.30 -5.57 -13.15
CA ILE A 90 7.33 -6.96 -12.66
C ILE A 90 7.76 -7.92 -13.77
N ASN A 91 8.72 -8.79 -13.44
CA ASN A 91 9.13 -9.89 -14.31
C ASN A 91 7.94 -10.85 -14.57
N PRO A 92 7.60 -11.16 -15.83
CA PRO A 92 6.57 -12.13 -16.19
C PRO A 92 6.73 -13.51 -15.51
N GLU A 93 7.95 -13.95 -15.25
CA GLU A 93 8.22 -15.23 -14.55
C GLU A 93 7.79 -15.18 -13.09
N LEU A 94 7.96 -14.04 -12.43
CA LEU A 94 7.50 -13.84 -11.05
C LEU A 94 5.97 -13.93 -10.98
N GLN A 95 5.26 -13.35 -11.96
CA GLN A 95 3.80 -13.47 -12.06
C GLN A 95 3.35 -14.93 -12.20
N LYS A 96 4.03 -15.73 -13.05
CA LYS A 96 3.73 -17.16 -13.20
C LYS A 96 3.96 -17.95 -11.91
N SER A 97 5.03 -17.64 -11.17
CA SER A 97 5.34 -18.33 -9.92
C SER A 97 4.25 -18.18 -8.84
N PHE A 98 3.51 -17.06 -8.83
CA PHE A 98 2.40 -16.86 -7.92
C PHE A 98 1.17 -17.69 -8.28
N LEU A 99 0.94 -17.95 -9.57
CA LEU A 99 -0.13 -18.83 -10.05
C LEU A 99 0.18 -20.29 -9.71
N GLU A 100 1.43 -20.72 -9.83
CA GLU A 100 1.86 -22.10 -9.55
C GLU A 100 1.88 -22.45 -8.07
N LYS A 101 2.24 -21.49 -7.20
CA LYS A 101 2.27 -21.68 -5.74
C LYS A 101 0.95 -21.37 -5.04
N GLY A 102 -0.06 -20.92 -5.79
CA GLY A 102 -1.37 -20.51 -5.28
C GLY A 102 -2.46 -21.60 -5.33
N GLY A 103 -2.11 -22.82 -5.74
CA GLY A 103 -2.98 -24.01 -5.73
C GLY A 103 -2.87 -24.82 -4.45
#